data_AF-A0A3P8JQZ2-F1
#
_entry.id   AF-A0A3P8JQZ2-F1
#
_cell.length_a   1.000
_cell.length_b   1.000
_cell.length_c   1.000
_cell.angle_alpha   90.00
_cell.angle_beta   90.00
_cell.angle_gamma   90.00
#
_symmetry.space_group_name_H-M   'P 1'
#
loop_
_entity.id
_entity.type
_entity.pdbx_description
1 polymer ?
#
loop_
_entity_poly.entity_id
_entity_poly.type
_entity_poly.pdbx_seq_one_letter_code
_entity_poly.pdbx_strand_id
1 'polypeptide(L)'
;MHPWKKKFAVSQLALACTLAITSQASAVTDISGTNYTTFKHYNDAAYTDGVYYNGYVGWNNYATDSIYNGDIYPVINKSVVNGVISTYYLDDGLATNANSNSLTIKNSTIHGMITSECMTTDCVGRDATGYVYDRLALTVDNSTIDDNYEHYTYNGTHADGSVDTHVVDVYDLGTAITLDQEVDLVVKNNSHVAGITLTQGYEWGDIDDNTVSTGVNSGKVFHNTISVADSTVTSGSWSDEGTSGWFGNNSNASDYGGSGLNVNGDAGFNADDVAISAIANPNADNAMQTTVNLTNSTLMGDILFASNFDHNFFPNGADSYRIPILP
;
A
#
# COMPACT_ATOMS: atom_id res chain seq x y z
N MET A 1 -4.60 7.58 -25.00
CA MET A 1 -5.86 7.84 -24.27
C MET A 1 -6.35 6.55 -23.66
N HIS A 2 -5.95 6.26 -22.42
CA HIS A 2 -6.56 5.19 -21.65
C HIS A 2 -8.02 5.56 -21.34
N PRO A 3 -8.98 4.63 -21.50
CA PRO A 3 -10.37 4.87 -21.11
C PRO A 3 -10.47 4.76 -19.59
N TRP A 4 -10.27 5.87 -18.88
CA TRP A 4 -10.52 5.92 -17.44
C TRP A 4 -12.01 5.72 -17.16
N LYS A 5 -12.35 4.69 -16.36
CA LYS A 5 -13.70 4.54 -15.81
C LYS A 5 -14.01 5.78 -14.97
N LYS A 6 -15.27 6.19 -14.96
CA LYS A 6 -15.72 7.35 -14.17
C LYS A 6 -15.49 7.02 -12.69
N LYS A 7 -14.50 7.67 -12.08
CA LYS A 7 -14.24 7.61 -10.63
C LYS A 7 -15.56 7.85 -9.90
N PHE A 8 -16.01 6.86 -9.13
CA PHE A 8 -17.13 7.05 -8.21
C PHE A 8 -16.64 8.02 -7.12
N ALA A 9 -16.96 9.31 -7.28
CA ALA A 9 -16.80 10.28 -6.22
C ALA A 9 -17.87 9.98 -5.17
N VAL A 10 -17.52 9.13 -4.20
CA VAL A 10 -18.35 8.94 -3.01
C VAL A 10 -18.28 10.26 -2.24
N SER A 11 -19.40 10.98 -2.20
CA SER A 11 -19.57 12.19 -1.38
C SER A 11 -19.12 11.90 0.05
N GLN A 12 -18.36 12.84 0.65
CA GLN A 12 -17.87 12.77 2.03
C GLN A 12 -18.96 12.43 3.08
N LEU A 13 -20.23 12.62 2.74
CA LEU A 13 -21.37 12.30 3.60
C LEU A 13 -21.86 10.84 3.52
N ALA A 14 -21.40 10.05 2.54
CA ALA A 14 -21.80 8.66 2.35
C ALA A 14 -20.78 7.64 2.89
N LEU A 15 -19.59 8.09 3.33
CA LEU A 15 -18.46 7.25 3.71
C LEU A 15 -18.72 6.39 4.99
N ALA A 16 -19.75 6.70 5.77
CA ALA A 16 -20.04 6.00 7.02
C ALA A 16 -21.06 4.84 6.91
N CYS A 17 -21.81 4.68 5.80
CA CYS A 17 -22.99 3.79 5.82
C CYS A 17 -23.13 2.72 4.74
N THR A 18 -22.28 2.64 3.70
CA THR A 18 -22.56 1.65 2.64
C THR A 18 -21.32 1.11 1.93
N LEU A 19 -20.60 0.19 2.59
CA LEU A 19 -19.89 -0.90 1.91
C LEU A 19 -20.28 -2.21 2.59
N ALA A 20 -21.58 -2.51 2.50
CA ALA A 20 -22.12 -3.82 2.83
C ALA A 20 -21.77 -4.76 1.67
N ILE A 21 -20.73 -5.55 1.89
CA ILE A 21 -20.53 -6.94 1.42
C ILE A 21 -21.37 -7.28 0.18
N THR A 22 -20.87 -6.93 -1.01
CA THR A 22 -21.11 -7.80 -2.15
C THR A 22 -20.25 -9.03 -1.89
N SER A 23 -20.90 -10.14 -1.50
CA SER A 23 -20.24 -11.43 -1.37
C SER A 23 -19.74 -11.85 -2.76
N GLN A 24 -18.48 -11.57 -3.05
CA GLN A 24 -17.80 -12.13 -4.21
C GLN A 24 -17.51 -13.60 -3.89
N ALA A 25 -18.39 -14.51 -4.28
CA ALA A 25 -17.99 -15.89 -4.50
C ALA A 25 -17.02 -15.84 -5.71
N SER A 26 -15.71 -15.98 -5.55
CA SER A 26 -15.19 -17.30 -5.24
C SER A 26 -13.71 -17.39 -4.85
N ALA A 27 -12.98 -16.41 -4.27
CA ALA A 27 -11.52 -16.53 -3.90
C ALA A 27 -10.91 -17.94 -3.83
N VAL A 28 -9.72 -18.15 -4.42
CA VAL A 28 -9.07 -19.48 -4.42
C VAL A 28 -8.90 -19.99 -2.98
N THR A 29 -8.65 -19.08 -2.02
CA THR A 29 -8.70 -19.37 -0.57
C THR A 29 -9.38 -18.24 0.21
N ASP A 30 -10.55 -18.52 0.79
CA ASP A 30 -11.07 -17.73 1.91
C ASP A 30 -10.33 -18.17 3.19
N ILE A 31 -9.57 -17.25 3.79
CA ILE A 31 -8.77 -17.51 4.98
C ILE A 31 -9.51 -17.16 6.27
N SER A 32 -10.81 -16.83 6.20
CA SER A 32 -11.59 -16.40 7.36
C SER A 32 -11.56 -17.45 8.47
N GLY A 33 -11.27 -17.02 9.70
CA GLY A 33 -11.20 -17.93 10.86
C GLY A 33 -9.91 -18.74 10.99
N THR A 34 -8.89 -18.45 10.17
CA THR A 34 -7.64 -19.22 10.12
C THR A 34 -6.41 -18.42 10.52
N ASN A 35 -5.31 -19.12 10.81
CA ASN A 35 -3.98 -18.54 10.84
C ASN A 35 -3.33 -18.72 9.46
N TYR A 36 -2.86 -17.63 8.86
CA TYR A 36 -2.31 -17.61 7.52
C TYR A 36 -0.90 -17.01 7.51
N THR A 37 0.01 -17.60 6.74
CA THR A 37 1.34 -17.03 6.48
C THR A 37 1.45 -16.68 5.01
N THR A 38 1.92 -15.47 4.73
CA THR A 38 2.03 -14.96 3.35
C THR A 38 3.29 -15.44 2.65
N PHE A 39 4.21 -16.08 3.38
CA PHE A 39 5.39 -16.73 2.83
C PHE A 39 5.38 -18.21 3.22
N LYS A 40 5.79 -19.06 2.28
CA LYS A 40 5.91 -20.51 2.48
C LYS A 40 7.15 -21.04 1.79
N HIS A 41 7.88 -21.91 2.48
CA HIS A 41 8.96 -22.69 1.88
C HIS A 41 8.36 -23.92 1.20
N TYR A 42 8.85 -24.23 0.00
CA TYR A 42 8.57 -25.47 -0.70
C TYR A 42 9.88 -26.11 -1.15
N ASN A 43 9.92 -27.45 -1.10
CA ASN A 43 11.01 -28.27 -1.61
C ASN A 43 10.44 -29.65 -1.94
N ASP A 44 9.67 -29.73 -3.03
CA ASP A 44 8.97 -30.95 -3.42
C ASP A 44 8.98 -31.18 -4.94
N ALA A 45 8.23 -32.17 -5.43
CA ALA A 45 8.23 -32.51 -6.85
C ALA A 45 7.58 -31.44 -7.75
N ALA A 46 6.77 -30.55 -7.19
CA ALA A 46 6.05 -29.48 -7.90
C ALA A 46 6.79 -28.13 -7.82
N TYR A 47 7.57 -27.90 -6.76
CA TYR A 47 8.26 -26.63 -6.52
C TYR A 47 9.76 -26.83 -6.32
N THR A 48 10.55 -25.98 -6.97
CA THR A 48 11.98 -25.86 -6.67
C THR A 48 12.17 -25.36 -5.24
N ASP A 49 13.26 -25.81 -4.63
CA ASP A 49 13.63 -25.40 -3.27
C ASP A 49 13.70 -23.87 -3.13
N GLY A 50 12.84 -23.30 -2.28
CA GLY A 50 12.75 -21.85 -2.13
C GLY A 50 11.53 -21.37 -1.35
N VAL A 51 11.47 -20.06 -1.16
CA VAL A 51 10.35 -19.37 -0.51
C VAL A 51 9.45 -18.74 -1.57
N TYR A 52 8.15 -18.95 -1.41
CA TYR A 52 7.11 -18.50 -2.29
C TYR A 52 6.17 -17.55 -1.54
N TYR A 53 5.74 -16.52 -2.25
CA TYR A 53 4.83 -15.51 -1.74
C TYR A 53 3.38 -15.87 -2.07
N ASN A 54 2.55 -15.90 -1.04
CA ASN A 54 1.12 -16.20 -1.08
C ASN A 54 0.28 -15.06 -0.43
N GLY A 55 0.84 -13.87 -0.22
CA GLY A 55 0.14 -12.74 0.41
C GLY A 55 -0.68 -11.90 -0.56
N TYR A 56 -0.77 -12.33 -1.81
CA TYR A 56 -1.38 -11.54 -2.86
C TYR A 56 -2.92 -11.62 -2.81
N VAL A 57 -3.63 -10.50 -2.97
CA VAL A 57 -5.09 -10.44 -2.74
C VAL A 57 -5.87 -10.24 -4.04
N GLY A 58 -6.95 -11.00 -4.25
CA GLY A 58 -7.87 -10.80 -5.38
C GLY A 58 -8.53 -12.08 -5.90
N TRP A 59 -9.23 -11.99 -7.03
CA TRP A 59 -9.93 -13.11 -7.67
C TRP A 59 -9.42 -13.42 -9.08
N ASN A 60 -9.29 -14.72 -9.37
CA ASN A 60 -8.81 -15.37 -10.60
C ASN A 60 -9.81 -15.28 -11.78
N ASN A 61 -9.32 -15.15 -13.02
CA ASN A 61 -9.96 -15.64 -14.24
C ASN A 61 -8.89 -15.89 -15.33
N TYR A 62 -8.71 -17.01 -16.03
CA TYR A 62 -9.23 -18.38 -16.01
C TYR A 62 -8.21 -19.23 -16.82
N ALA A 63 -7.47 -20.11 -16.16
CA ALA A 63 -6.68 -21.22 -16.72
C ALA A 63 -5.50 -20.97 -17.71
N THR A 64 -4.55 -21.91 -17.55
CA THR A 64 -3.27 -22.21 -18.26
C THR A 64 -2.17 -21.17 -18.40
N ASP A 65 -2.43 -19.87 -18.23
CA ASP A 65 -1.39 -18.88 -17.87
C ASP A 65 -1.97 -17.89 -16.85
N SER A 66 -2.03 -18.41 -15.62
CA SER A 66 -2.45 -17.84 -14.33
C SER A 66 -1.64 -16.61 -13.89
N ILE A 67 -1.39 -15.65 -14.78
CA ILE A 67 -0.27 -14.74 -14.56
C ILE A 67 -0.44 -13.83 -13.30
N TYR A 68 -1.64 -13.45 -12.82
CA TYR A 68 -1.81 -12.67 -11.55
C TYR A 68 -3.04 -13.02 -10.69
N ASN A 69 -3.22 -14.29 -10.35
CA ASN A 69 -4.33 -14.71 -9.50
C ASN A 69 -4.06 -14.36 -8.02
N GLY A 70 -4.98 -13.63 -7.38
CA GLY A 70 -4.97 -13.43 -5.92
C GLY A 70 -4.98 -14.76 -5.17
N ASP A 71 -4.05 -14.92 -4.22
CA ASP A 71 -3.96 -16.08 -3.34
C ASP A 71 -5.06 -16.09 -2.29
N ILE A 72 -5.47 -14.88 -1.87
CA ILE A 72 -6.39 -14.66 -0.75
C ILE A 72 -7.55 -13.77 -1.18
N TYR A 73 -8.72 -14.07 -0.61
CA TYR A 73 -9.89 -13.22 -0.73
C TYR A 73 -9.68 -11.81 -0.14
N PRO A 74 -10.09 -10.72 -0.83
CA PRO A 74 -10.02 -9.34 -0.31
C PRO A 74 -10.92 -9.01 0.89
N VAL A 75 -11.54 -10.01 1.51
CA VAL A 75 -12.24 -9.85 2.79
C VAL A 75 -11.63 -10.84 3.79
N ILE A 76 -10.72 -10.35 4.63
CA ILE A 76 -10.02 -11.13 5.65
C ILE A 76 -10.77 -10.95 6.98
N ASN A 77 -11.43 -12.01 7.45
CA ASN A 77 -12.33 -11.91 8.59
C ASN A 77 -12.05 -12.97 9.67
N LYS A 78 -11.86 -12.53 10.92
CA LYS A 78 -11.54 -13.41 12.07
C LYS A 78 -10.26 -14.23 11.88
N SER A 79 -9.26 -13.65 11.22
CA SER A 79 -8.03 -14.34 10.88
C SER A 79 -6.84 -13.74 11.62
N VAL A 80 -5.80 -14.54 11.82
CA VAL A 80 -4.47 -14.06 12.16
C VAL A 80 -3.59 -14.24 10.94
N VAL A 81 -3.05 -13.17 10.38
CA VAL A 81 -2.16 -13.22 9.22
C VAL A 81 -0.77 -12.83 9.67
N ASN A 82 0.25 -13.58 9.26
CA ASN A 82 1.65 -13.25 9.48
C ASN A 82 2.31 -13.02 8.13
N GLY A 83 2.80 -11.81 7.91
CA GLY A 83 3.52 -11.40 6.71
C GLY A 83 2.89 -10.23 5.97
N VAL A 84 3.20 -10.15 4.68
CA VAL A 84 2.90 -9.02 3.81
C VAL A 84 1.69 -9.34 2.94
N ILE A 85 0.70 -8.46 2.94
CA ILE A 85 -0.48 -8.50 2.10
C ILE A 85 -0.29 -7.49 0.97
N SER A 86 -0.30 -7.93 -0.28
CA SER A 86 -0.12 -7.04 -1.43
C SER A 86 -1.42 -6.82 -2.18
N THR A 87 -1.75 -5.55 -2.42
CA THR A 87 -2.90 -5.11 -3.22
C THR A 87 -2.56 -4.95 -4.72
N TYR A 88 -1.35 -5.30 -5.16
CA TYR A 88 -0.78 -4.88 -6.45
C TYR A 88 -1.65 -5.18 -7.69
N TYR A 89 -2.42 -6.28 -7.74
CA TYR A 89 -3.31 -6.62 -8.87
C TYR A 89 -4.80 -6.72 -8.49
N LEU A 90 -5.26 -6.11 -7.39
CA LEU A 90 -6.66 -6.23 -6.92
C LEU A 90 -7.66 -5.85 -8.02
N ASP A 91 -7.29 -4.82 -8.79
CA ASP A 91 -7.93 -4.41 -10.03
C ASP A 91 -6.84 -4.31 -11.10
N ASP A 92 -6.63 -5.38 -11.87
CA ASP A 92 -5.66 -5.43 -12.98
C ASP A 92 -6.06 -4.59 -14.20
N GLY A 93 -7.21 -3.89 -14.14
CA GLY A 93 -7.73 -3.04 -15.20
C GLY A 93 -8.18 -3.74 -16.48
N LEU A 94 -8.15 -5.08 -16.53
CA LEU A 94 -8.70 -5.80 -17.67
C LEU A 94 -10.19 -5.50 -17.79
N ALA A 95 -10.70 -5.27 -19.01
CA ALA A 95 -12.12 -4.98 -19.23
C ALA A 95 -13.05 -6.13 -18.76
N THR A 96 -12.49 -7.34 -18.61
CA THR A 96 -13.16 -8.52 -18.05
C THR A 96 -13.04 -8.64 -16.54
N ASN A 97 -12.21 -7.83 -15.90
CA ASN A 97 -12.10 -7.75 -14.45
C ASN A 97 -13.25 -6.90 -13.89
N ALA A 98 -14.05 -7.54 -13.04
CA ALA A 98 -15.16 -6.94 -12.31
C ALA A 98 -14.89 -6.88 -10.80
N ASN A 99 -13.68 -7.24 -10.37
CA ASN A 99 -13.25 -7.12 -8.98
C ASN A 99 -13.26 -5.64 -8.61
N SER A 100 -13.73 -5.35 -7.40
CA SER A 100 -13.59 -4.01 -6.85
C SER A 100 -12.14 -3.83 -6.38
N ASN A 101 -11.52 -2.67 -6.66
CA ASN A 101 -10.25 -2.30 -6.04
C ASN A 101 -10.47 -2.02 -4.54
N SER A 102 -10.64 -3.07 -3.75
CA SER A 102 -11.02 -2.96 -2.34
C SER A 102 -10.48 -4.12 -1.52
N LEU A 103 -10.01 -3.82 -0.31
CA LEU A 103 -9.56 -4.78 0.69
C LEU A 103 -10.23 -4.45 2.03
N THR A 104 -10.78 -5.46 2.70
CA THR A 104 -11.39 -5.33 4.03
C THR A 104 -10.74 -6.29 5.01
N ILE A 105 -10.19 -5.76 6.09
CA ILE A 105 -9.69 -6.48 7.25
C ILE A 105 -10.72 -6.30 8.38
N LYS A 106 -11.27 -7.40 8.88
CA LYS A 106 -12.36 -7.36 9.86
C LYS A 106 -12.19 -8.37 11.00
N ASN A 107 -12.28 -7.93 12.26
CA ASN A 107 -12.10 -8.81 13.43
C ASN A 107 -10.78 -9.61 13.38
N SER A 108 -9.74 -9.08 12.75
CA SER A 108 -8.52 -9.83 12.42
C SER A 108 -7.29 -9.17 13.03
N THR A 109 -6.22 -9.94 13.14
CA THR A 109 -4.89 -9.43 13.49
C THR A 109 -3.95 -9.73 12.34
N ILE A 110 -3.28 -8.71 11.85
CA ILE A 110 -2.23 -8.82 10.84
C ILE A 110 -0.93 -8.47 11.55
N HIS A 111 -0.03 -9.44 11.65
CA HIS A 111 1.36 -9.26 12.03
C HIS A 111 2.15 -9.05 10.75
N GLY A 112 2.44 -7.80 10.39
CA GLY A 112 3.12 -7.37 9.18
C GLY A 112 2.43 -6.20 8.50
N MET A 113 2.34 -6.27 7.17
CA MET A 113 2.11 -5.10 6.33
C MET A 113 1.01 -5.30 5.31
N ILE A 114 0.33 -4.22 4.96
CA ILE A 114 -0.42 -4.09 3.71
C ILE A 114 0.35 -3.16 2.78
N THR A 115 0.78 -3.66 1.62
CA THR A 115 1.52 -2.89 0.62
C THR A 115 0.82 -2.87 -0.74
N SER A 116 1.06 -1.84 -1.55
CA SER A 116 0.71 -1.84 -2.97
C SER A 116 1.86 -2.29 -3.88
N GLU A 117 3.02 -2.64 -3.31
CA GLU A 117 4.19 -3.14 -4.02
C GLU A 117 4.01 -4.57 -4.54
N CYS A 118 4.69 -4.87 -5.65
CA CYS A 118 4.77 -6.22 -6.20
C CYS A 118 5.80 -7.03 -5.43
N MET A 119 5.37 -8.16 -4.87
CA MET A 119 6.19 -9.01 -4.02
C MET A 119 6.80 -10.21 -4.75
N THR A 120 6.75 -10.23 -6.09
CA THR A 120 7.25 -11.33 -6.92
C THR A 120 8.18 -10.82 -8.01
N THR A 121 8.81 -11.71 -8.78
CA THR A 121 9.68 -11.32 -9.90
C THR A 121 8.92 -10.95 -11.17
N ASP A 122 7.63 -11.27 -11.25
CA ASP A 122 6.80 -11.07 -12.43
C ASP A 122 5.89 -9.86 -12.24
N CYS A 123 6.47 -8.66 -12.20
CA CYS A 123 5.71 -7.42 -11.95
C CYS A 123 5.17 -6.77 -13.24
N VAL A 124 4.94 -7.53 -14.31
CA VAL A 124 4.60 -6.96 -15.63
C VAL A 124 3.09 -6.77 -15.81
N GLY A 125 2.67 -5.93 -16.75
CA GLY A 125 1.26 -5.85 -17.16
C GLY A 125 0.38 -4.87 -16.37
N ARG A 126 0.95 -4.04 -15.49
CA ARG A 126 0.28 -2.82 -15.00
C ARG A 126 0.05 -1.78 -16.11
N ASP A 127 0.79 -1.81 -17.21
CA ASP A 127 0.76 -0.75 -18.24
C ASP A 127 0.15 -1.22 -19.58
N ALA A 128 0.42 -2.45 -19.98
CA ALA A 128 0.25 -2.92 -21.36
C ALA A 128 -1.21 -3.12 -21.81
N THR A 129 -2.15 -3.31 -20.88
CA THR A 129 -3.58 -3.57 -21.19
C THR A 129 -4.54 -2.51 -20.67
N GLY A 130 -4.02 -1.46 -20.03
CA GLY A 130 -4.81 -0.38 -19.46
C GLY A 130 -5.32 -0.68 -18.08
N TYR A 131 -4.41 -0.70 -17.11
CA TYR A 131 -4.76 -0.56 -15.71
C TYR A 131 -5.72 0.62 -15.55
N VAL A 132 -6.92 0.29 -15.07
CA VAL A 132 -7.90 1.31 -14.73
C VAL A 132 -7.51 1.72 -13.33
N TYR A 133 -6.81 2.84 -13.24
CA TYR A 133 -6.38 3.42 -11.98
C TYR A 133 -7.58 3.88 -11.13
N ASP A 134 -8.26 2.91 -10.54
CA ASP A 134 -9.34 3.09 -9.59
C ASP A 134 -8.73 3.19 -8.19
N ARG A 135 -9.28 4.07 -7.38
CA ARG A 135 -8.82 4.30 -6.02
C ARG A 135 -9.14 3.09 -5.14
N LEU A 136 -8.15 2.64 -4.37
CA LEU A 136 -8.30 1.53 -3.44
C LEU A 136 -9.27 1.91 -2.31
N ALA A 137 -10.31 1.12 -2.11
CA ALA A 137 -11.13 1.18 -0.90
C ALA A 137 -10.58 0.22 0.16
N LEU A 138 -9.79 0.73 1.11
CA LEU A 138 -9.19 -0.07 2.19
C LEU A 138 -9.97 0.15 3.50
N THR A 139 -10.45 -0.93 4.11
CA THR A 139 -11.14 -0.88 5.41
C THR A 139 -10.46 -1.77 6.45
N VAL A 140 -10.13 -1.18 7.60
CA VAL A 140 -9.69 -1.86 8.82
C VAL A 140 -10.79 -1.68 9.87
N ASP A 141 -11.48 -2.76 10.22
CA ASP A 141 -12.68 -2.76 11.07
C ASP A 141 -12.51 -3.73 12.24
N ASN A 142 -12.50 -3.22 13.48
CA ASN A 142 -12.24 -4.00 14.69
C ASN A 142 -11.04 -4.94 14.55
N SER A 143 -9.93 -4.42 14.02
CA SER A 143 -8.75 -5.22 13.66
C SER A 143 -7.46 -4.55 14.10
N THR A 144 -6.41 -5.35 14.27
CA THR A 144 -5.05 -4.86 14.54
C THR A 144 -4.17 -5.15 13.34
N ILE A 145 -3.38 -4.17 12.92
CA ILE A 145 -2.25 -4.36 12.01
C ILE A 145 -1.03 -3.85 12.78
N ASP A 146 -0.26 -4.79 13.33
CA ASP A 146 1.03 -4.50 13.95
C ASP A 146 2.12 -4.87 12.95
N ASP A 147 3.03 -3.97 12.68
CA ASP A 147 4.09 -4.06 11.68
C ASP A 147 5.25 -4.98 12.11
N ASN A 148 5.06 -5.82 13.12
CA ASN A 148 6.10 -6.61 13.75
C ASN A 148 6.63 -7.79 12.90
N TYR A 149 6.20 -7.95 11.64
CA TYR A 149 6.66 -9.05 10.78
C TYR A 149 7.74 -8.52 9.84
N GLU A 150 8.98 -8.70 10.28
CA GLU A 150 10.17 -8.13 9.64
C GLU A 150 10.92 -9.13 8.76
N HIS A 151 10.80 -10.42 9.12
CA HIS A 151 11.51 -11.51 8.46
C HIS A 151 10.66 -12.78 8.42
N TYR A 152 10.58 -13.41 7.24
CA TYR A 152 10.26 -14.84 7.16
C TYR A 152 11.56 -15.64 7.30
N THR A 153 11.61 -16.55 8.27
CA THR A 153 12.73 -17.49 8.41
C THR A 153 12.22 -18.92 8.37
N TYR A 154 12.76 -19.73 7.46
CA TYR A 154 12.60 -21.16 7.44
C TYR A 154 13.90 -21.84 7.86
N ASN A 155 13.80 -22.74 8.84
CA ASN A 155 14.90 -23.56 9.33
C ASN A 155 14.48 -25.04 9.24
N GLY A 156 14.96 -25.72 8.21
CA GLY A 156 14.67 -27.11 7.92
C GLY A 156 15.91 -27.99 7.83
N THR A 157 15.72 -29.18 7.27
CA THR A 157 16.80 -30.12 6.99
C THR A 157 16.43 -30.88 5.73
N HIS A 158 17.36 -30.96 4.77
CA HIS A 158 17.18 -31.77 3.57
C HIS A 158 17.12 -33.26 3.92
N ALA A 159 16.63 -34.08 2.99
CA ALA A 159 16.51 -35.53 3.20
C ALA A 159 17.86 -36.23 3.46
N ASP A 160 18.98 -35.63 3.05
CA ASP A 160 20.34 -36.12 3.29
C ASP A 160 20.94 -35.68 4.65
N GLY A 161 20.19 -34.91 5.44
CA GLY A 161 20.60 -34.42 6.76
C GLY A 161 21.37 -33.09 6.73
N SER A 162 21.57 -32.48 5.56
CA SER A 162 22.15 -31.14 5.47
C SER A 162 21.14 -30.06 5.87
N VAL A 163 21.64 -28.93 6.37
CA VAL A 163 20.82 -27.81 6.84
C VAL A 163 20.18 -27.10 5.66
N ASP A 164 18.87 -26.84 5.76
CA ASP A 164 18.08 -26.09 4.80
C ASP A 164 17.63 -24.78 5.48
N THR A 165 18.03 -23.63 4.95
CA THR A 165 17.72 -22.34 5.58
C THR A 165 17.40 -21.30 4.53
N HIS A 166 16.26 -20.64 4.70
CA HIS A 166 15.83 -19.54 3.85
C HIS A 166 15.35 -18.37 4.69
N VAL A 167 15.69 -17.16 4.25
CA VAL A 167 15.25 -15.91 4.86
C VAL A 167 14.68 -15.01 3.77
N VAL A 168 13.55 -14.38 4.05
CA VAL A 168 13.00 -13.27 3.25
C VAL A 168 12.83 -12.10 4.19
N ASP A 169 13.58 -11.05 3.94
CA ASP A 169 13.51 -9.79 4.67
C ASP A 169 12.39 -8.92 4.07
N VAL A 170 11.58 -8.30 4.93
CA VAL A 170 10.44 -7.45 4.53
C VAL A 170 10.34 -6.16 5.35
N TYR A 171 11.24 -5.94 6.31
CA TYR A 171 11.27 -4.76 7.19
C TYR A 171 11.42 -3.43 6.45
N ASP A 172 12.01 -3.42 5.25
CA ASP A 172 12.28 -2.21 4.47
C ASP A 172 11.13 -1.82 3.53
N LEU A 173 10.03 -2.57 3.55
CA LEU A 173 8.82 -2.26 2.76
C LEU A 173 7.99 -1.12 3.37
N GLY A 174 8.30 -0.69 4.60
CA GLY A 174 7.65 0.43 5.30
C GLY A 174 6.83 0.03 6.53
N THR A 175 5.81 0.85 6.85
CA THR A 175 4.94 0.69 8.02
C THR A 175 3.80 -0.33 7.81
N ALA A 176 2.93 -0.54 8.81
CA ALA A 176 1.78 -1.46 8.73
C ALA A 176 0.90 -1.27 7.48
N ILE A 177 0.72 -0.04 7.01
CA ILE A 177 0.09 0.24 5.71
C ILE A 177 1.04 1.13 4.89
N THR A 178 1.52 0.64 3.76
CA THR A 178 2.41 1.41 2.85
C THR A 178 1.88 1.35 1.42
N LEU A 179 1.39 2.48 0.90
CA LEU A 179 0.70 2.51 -0.39
C LEU A 179 1.23 3.61 -1.30
N ASP A 180 1.51 3.25 -2.55
CA ASP A 180 1.85 4.13 -3.67
C ASP A 180 0.68 4.36 -4.64
N GLN A 181 -0.51 3.87 -4.32
CA GLN A 181 -1.75 4.07 -5.09
C GLN A 181 -2.74 4.99 -4.37
N GLU A 182 -3.63 5.65 -5.12
CA GLU A 182 -4.73 6.42 -4.53
C GLU A 182 -5.57 5.54 -3.60
N VAL A 183 -5.88 6.03 -2.39
CA VAL A 183 -6.64 5.25 -1.39
C VAL A 183 -7.74 6.05 -0.70
N ASP A 184 -8.90 5.42 -0.50
CA ASP A 184 -9.90 5.78 0.49
C ASP A 184 -9.79 4.78 1.66
N LEU A 185 -8.99 5.13 2.66
CA LEU A 185 -8.69 4.32 3.84
C LEU A 185 -9.67 4.65 4.98
N VAL A 186 -10.28 3.62 5.54
CA VAL A 186 -11.15 3.69 6.72
C VAL A 186 -10.62 2.78 7.82
N VAL A 187 -10.28 3.35 8.98
CA VAL A 187 -9.90 2.63 10.20
C VAL A 187 -10.99 2.88 11.25
N LYS A 188 -11.67 1.84 11.70
CA LYS A 188 -12.86 1.99 12.55
C LYS A 188 -13.06 0.88 13.58
N ASN A 189 -13.97 1.13 14.51
CA ASN A 189 -14.51 0.16 15.48
C ASN A 189 -13.42 -0.46 16.37
N ASN A 190 -12.65 0.36 17.09
CA ASN A 190 -11.56 -0.09 17.96
C ASN A 190 -10.47 -0.84 17.17
N SER A 191 -10.10 -0.31 16.00
CA SER A 191 -8.95 -0.81 15.25
C SER A 191 -7.65 -0.18 15.74
N HIS A 192 -6.54 -0.87 15.51
CA HIS A 192 -5.18 -0.44 15.85
C HIS A 192 -4.26 -0.63 14.64
N VAL A 193 -3.57 0.41 14.20
CA VAL A 193 -2.67 0.36 13.03
C VAL A 193 -1.33 1.02 13.37
N ALA A 194 -0.24 0.31 13.16
CA ALA A 194 1.13 0.78 13.41
C ALA A 194 1.74 1.47 12.18
N GLY A 195 1.44 2.75 12.01
CA GLY A 195 1.92 3.55 10.90
C GLY A 195 1.09 3.40 9.61
N ILE A 196 0.88 4.54 8.96
CA ILE A 196 0.25 4.64 7.65
C ILE A 196 1.14 5.52 6.77
N THR A 197 1.73 4.95 5.74
CA THR A 197 2.51 5.67 4.75
C THR A 197 1.82 5.68 3.39
N LEU A 198 1.54 6.88 2.90
CA LEU A 198 1.07 7.09 1.53
C LEU A 198 2.14 7.80 0.73
N THR A 199 2.62 7.18 -0.34
CA THR A 199 3.49 7.80 -1.33
C THR A 199 2.73 7.99 -2.63
N GLN A 200 3.17 8.93 -3.45
CA GLN A 200 2.62 9.07 -4.79
C GLN A 200 3.33 8.13 -5.75
N GLY A 201 2.62 7.12 -6.27
CA GLY A 201 3.16 6.17 -7.24
C GLY A 201 3.54 6.84 -8.55
N TYR A 202 4.61 6.31 -9.16
CA TYR A 202 5.18 6.80 -10.41
C TYR A 202 4.32 6.42 -11.63
N GLU A 203 3.54 5.35 -11.55
CA GLU A 203 2.75 4.83 -12.67
C GLU A 203 1.54 5.71 -13.05
N TRP A 204 1.27 6.78 -12.30
CA TRP A 204 0.25 7.77 -12.60
C TRP A 204 0.73 8.85 -13.58
N GLY A 205 1.72 8.52 -14.41
CA GLY A 205 2.39 9.44 -15.31
C GLY A 205 1.44 10.12 -16.30
N ASP A 206 1.48 11.45 -16.28
CA ASP A 206 1.29 12.24 -17.49
C ASP A 206 2.65 12.25 -18.20
N ILE A 207 2.89 11.25 -19.05
CA ILE A 207 4.17 11.00 -19.75
C ILE A 207 4.54 12.04 -20.81
N ASP A 208 3.85 13.18 -20.86
CA ASP A 208 4.06 14.20 -21.86
C ASP A 208 5.20 15.14 -21.43
N ASP A 209 6.24 15.22 -22.28
CA ASP A 209 7.32 16.19 -22.15
C ASP A 209 6.76 17.64 -22.10
N ASN A 210 7.33 18.51 -21.27
CA ASN A 210 6.93 19.92 -21.17
C ASN A 210 7.07 20.71 -22.49
N THR A 211 7.69 20.11 -23.52
CA THR A 211 7.70 20.64 -24.89
C THR A 211 6.37 20.51 -25.63
N VAL A 212 5.42 19.71 -25.14
CA VAL A 212 4.06 19.60 -25.67
C VAL A 212 3.03 20.27 -24.77
N SER A 213 1.89 20.66 -25.35
CA SER A 213 0.87 21.47 -24.66
C SER A 213 0.22 20.83 -23.43
N THR A 214 0.39 19.52 -23.27
CA THR A 214 -0.17 18.68 -22.21
C THR A 214 0.83 18.43 -21.08
N GLY A 215 2.15 18.50 -21.33
CA GLY A 215 3.21 18.15 -20.37
C GLY A 215 3.55 19.16 -19.27
N VAL A 216 2.73 20.20 -19.07
CA VAL A 216 2.95 21.23 -18.03
C VAL A 216 1.75 21.43 -17.10
N ASN A 217 0.64 20.72 -17.34
CA ASN A 217 -0.57 20.86 -16.56
C ASN A 217 -1.45 19.62 -16.72
N SER A 218 -1.11 18.56 -16.01
CA SER A 218 -2.05 17.48 -15.83
C SER A 218 -3.20 17.99 -14.97
N GLY A 219 -4.43 17.98 -15.51
CA GLY A 219 -5.64 18.25 -14.74
C GLY A 219 -5.98 17.17 -13.71
N LYS A 220 -5.06 16.23 -13.45
CA LYS A 220 -5.21 15.15 -12.48
C LYS A 220 -4.59 15.54 -11.15
N VAL A 221 -5.21 15.02 -10.11
CA VAL A 221 -4.73 15.15 -8.74
C VAL A 221 -4.79 13.76 -8.15
N PHE A 222 -3.70 13.32 -7.53
CA PHE A 222 -3.60 12.06 -6.80
C PHE A 222 -4.28 12.23 -5.44
N HIS A 223 -5.46 11.64 -5.29
CA HIS A 223 -6.28 11.84 -4.10
C HIS A 223 -6.17 10.69 -3.10
N ASN A 224 -6.02 11.05 -1.83
CA ASN A 224 -6.12 10.13 -0.72
C ASN A 224 -7.10 10.64 0.34
N THR A 225 -7.83 9.73 0.95
CA THR A 225 -8.63 9.98 2.14
C THR A 225 -8.23 8.98 3.22
N ILE A 226 -7.95 9.44 4.42
CA ILE A 226 -7.80 8.62 5.63
C ILE A 226 -8.92 9.03 6.58
N SER A 227 -9.74 8.08 7.02
CA SER A 227 -10.79 8.29 8.02
C SER A 227 -10.59 7.33 9.18
N VAL A 228 -10.22 7.85 10.35
CA VAL A 228 -10.01 7.07 11.57
C VAL A 228 -11.10 7.41 12.59
N ALA A 229 -11.95 6.45 12.90
CA ALA A 229 -13.05 6.61 13.85
C ALA A 229 -12.96 5.59 14.99
N ASP A 230 -13.06 6.05 16.24
CA ASP A 230 -13.08 5.18 17.43
C ASP A 230 -11.89 4.19 17.44
N SER A 231 -10.71 4.61 16.98
CA SER A 231 -9.57 3.73 16.71
C SER A 231 -8.23 4.39 17.04
N THR A 232 -7.15 3.62 17.01
CA THR A 232 -5.80 4.10 17.30
C THR A 232 -4.89 3.93 16.08
N VAL A 233 -4.12 4.98 15.77
CA VAL A 233 -2.98 4.88 14.86
C VAL A 233 -1.74 5.27 15.65
N THR A 234 -0.77 4.37 15.69
CA THR A 234 0.54 4.59 16.33
C THR A 234 1.60 4.80 15.26
N SER A 235 2.83 5.19 15.62
CA SER A 235 3.94 5.10 14.69
C SER A 235 4.25 3.65 14.36
N GLY A 236 4.77 3.45 13.15
CA GLY A 236 5.31 2.17 12.71
C GLY A 236 6.78 2.31 12.40
N SER A 237 7.44 1.20 12.08
CA SER A 237 8.87 1.14 11.79
C SER A 237 9.12 1.05 10.29
N TRP A 238 10.13 1.78 9.82
CA TRP A 238 10.76 1.63 8.51
C TRP A 238 12.07 0.85 8.58
N SER A 239 12.59 0.67 9.80
CA SER A 239 13.81 -0.05 10.06
C SER A 239 13.53 -1.31 10.85
N ASP A 240 14.38 -2.32 10.67
CA ASP A 240 14.26 -3.60 11.37
C ASP A 240 14.17 -3.39 12.90
N GLU A 241 13.02 -3.76 13.47
CA GLU A 241 12.73 -3.67 14.91
C GLU A 241 13.69 -4.48 15.78
N GLY A 242 14.35 -5.49 15.22
CA GLY A 242 15.38 -6.28 15.89
C GLY A 242 16.72 -5.57 16.06
N THR A 243 16.94 -4.45 15.36
CA THR A 243 18.23 -3.74 15.35
C THR A 243 18.12 -2.26 15.71
N SER A 244 17.38 -1.46 14.93
CA SER A 244 17.25 -0.01 15.11
C SER A 244 15.81 0.49 15.14
N GLY A 245 14.85 -0.32 14.69
CA GLY A 245 13.44 0.04 14.62
C GLY A 245 12.75 0.05 15.99
N TRP A 246 11.58 0.67 16.03
CA TRP A 246 10.78 0.81 17.25
C TRP A 246 9.45 0.06 17.14
N PHE A 247 9.11 -0.72 18.17
CA PHE A 247 7.83 -1.42 18.26
C PHE A 247 6.66 -0.44 18.30
N GLY A 248 5.95 -0.33 17.17
CA GLY A 248 4.78 0.52 16.97
C GLY A 248 3.61 0.30 17.94
N ASN A 249 3.62 -0.76 18.77
CA ASN A 249 2.44 -1.26 19.48
C ASN A 249 2.56 -1.34 21.02
N ASN A 250 3.54 -0.68 21.65
CA ASN A 250 3.74 -0.81 23.10
C ASN A 250 2.86 0.13 23.97
N SER A 251 1.83 0.78 23.41
CA SER A 251 1.01 1.79 24.10
C SER A 251 1.80 2.99 24.66
N ASN A 252 3.08 3.13 24.29
CA ASN A 252 3.86 4.33 24.57
C ASN A 252 3.88 5.18 23.30
N ALA A 253 3.97 6.49 23.47
CA ALA A 253 4.32 7.35 22.34
C ALA A 253 5.70 6.92 21.82
N SER A 254 5.97 7.18 20.54
CA SER A 254 7.33 7.05 20.00
C SER A 254 8.32 7.75 20.94
N ASP A 255 9.56 7.28 20.99
CA ASP A 255 10.54 7.84 21.92
C ASP A 255 10.96 9.27 21.55
N TYR A 256 10.45 9.80 20.43
CA TYR A 256 10.86 11.07 19.80
C TYR A 256 12.38 11.17 19.73
N GLY A 257 13.03 10.01 19.63
CA GLY A 257 14.45 9.81 19.73
C GLY A 257 15.02 9.70 18.34
N GLY A 258 15.77 10.72 17.92
CA GLY A 258 16.36 10.68 16.60
C GLY A 258 17.15 11.92 16.26
N SER A 259 18.18 11.72 15.44
CA SER A 259 18.86 12.76 14.69
C SER A 259 18.95 12.32 13.23
N GLY A 260 17.86 12.33 12.45
CA GLY A 260 18.00 12.28 10.99
C GLY A 260 16.84 11.80 10.11
N LEU A 261 16.07 12.74 9.56
CA LEU A 261 15.88 12.91 8.11
C LEU A 261 16.12 14.39 7.83
N ASN A 262 17.23 14.66 7.15
CA ASN A 262 17.73 16.00 6.92
C ASN A 262 17.01 16.60 5.71
N VAL A 263 15.93 17.34 5.94
CA VAL A 263 15.31 18.10 4.85
C VAL A 263 16.05 19.42 4.63
N ASN A 264 16.67 20.04 5.66
CA ASN A 264 17.38 21.34 5.54
C ASN A 264 18.36 21.72 6.69
N GLY A 265 18.90 20.79 7.49
CA GLY A 265 20.07 21.04 8.34
C GLY A 265 19.85 21.52 9.79
N ASP A 266 18.63 21.49 10.34
CA ASP A 266 18.38 21.66 11.78
C ASP A 266 17.58 20.46 12.33
N ALA A 267 18.07 19.81 13.40
CA ALA A 267 17.51 18.68 14.18
C ALA A 267 16.60 17.67 13.45
N GLY A 268 17.15 16.47 13.16
CA GLY A 268 16.56 15.49 12.25
C GLY A 268 15.41 14.65 12.80
N PHE A 269 14.41 14.46 11.96
CA PHE A 269 13.26 13.55 12.04
C PHE A 269 13.65 12.06 12.19
N ASN A 270 12.80 11.18 12.70
CA ASN A 270 12.97 9.73 12.63
C ASN A 270 11.75 9.14 11.91
N ALA A 271 11.95 8.31 10.88
CA ALA A 271 10.86 7.72 10.13
C ALA A 271 10.00 6.78 11.00
N ASP A 272 10.59 6.21 12.05
CA ASP A 272 9.96 5.27 12.97
C ASP A 272 9.05 5.99 14.01
N ASP A 273 9.08 7.33 14.02
CA ASP A 273 8.23 8.16 14.89
C ASP A 273 6.90 8.54 14.23
N VAL A 274 6.70 8.22 12.95
CA VAL A 274 5.54 8.72 12.19
C VAL A 274 4.37 7.75 12.22
N ALA A 275 3.24 8.26 12.70
CA ALA A 275 1.96 7.57 12.66
C ALA A 275 1.26 7.69 11.30
N ILE A 276 1.34 8.85 10.65
CA ILE A 276 0.75 9.06 9.32
C ILE A 276 1.72 9.89 8.46
N SER A 277 2.12 9.36 7.31
CA SER A 277 2.88 10.09 6.31
C SER A 277 2.13 10.18 4.97
N ALA A 278 2.24 11.33 4.32
CA ALA A 278 1.87 11.52 2.93
C ALA A 278 2.99 12.24 2.18
N ILE A 279 3.57 11.56 1.19
CA ILE A 279 4.82 11.96 0.53
C ILE A 279 4.59 12.05 -0.97
N ALA A 280 4.58 13.28 -1.49
CA ALA A 280 4.49 13.54 -2.93
C ALA A 280 5.81 13.16 -3.62
N ASN A 281 5.70 12.54 -4.80
CA ASN A 281 6.85 12.03 -5.54
C ASN A 281 7.41 13.14 -6.44
N PRO A 282 8.70 13.51 -6.32
CA PRO A 282 9.29 14.58 -7.14
C PRO A 282 9.31 14.27 -8.64
N ASN A 283 9.13 13.00 -9.03
CA ASN A 283 9.07 12.57 -10.42
C ASN A 283 7.62 12.49 -10.95
N ALA A 284 6.62 12.84 -10.15
CA ALA A 284 5.22 12.88 -10.58
C ALA A 284 4.86 14.26 -11.16
N ASP A 285 3.95 14.26 -12.14
CA ASP A 285 3.43 15.45 -12.82
C ASP A 285 2.08 15.95 -12.27
N ASN A 286 1.52 15.23 -11.30
CA ASN A 286 0.21 15.51 -10.73
C ASN A 286 0.37 15.96 -9.29
N ALA A 287 -0.41 16.95 -8.85
CA ALA A 287 -0.47 17.29 -7.44
C ALA A 287 -1.00 16.12 -6.60
N MET A 288 -0.44 15.91 -5.41
CA MET A 288 -0.98 14.98 -4.41
C MET A 288 -1.85 15.76 -3.40
N GLN A 289 -3.06 15.27 -3.14
CA GLN A 289 -3.96 15.80 -2.11
C GLN A 289 -4.40 14.69 -1.18
N THR A 290 -4.06 14.82 0.10
CA THR A 290 -4.44 13.87 1.14
C THR A 290 -5.32 14.55 2.17
N THR A 291 -6.49 13.97 2.46
CA THR A 291 -7.38 14.42 3.54
C THR A 291 -7.36 13.40 4.67
N VAL A 292 -7.11 13.84 5.90
CA VAL A 292 -7.14 13.00 7.10
C VAL A 292 -8.26 13.47 8.03
N ASN A 293 -9.19 12.58 8.37
CA ASN A 293 -10.29 12.81 9.28
C ASN A 293 -10.14 11.90 10.51
N LEU A 294 -10.04 12.49 11.71
CA LEU A 294 -9.93 11.77 12.97
C LEU A 294 -11.18 12.08 13.83
N THR A 295 -11.91 11.05 14.26
CA THR A 295 -13.12 11.20 15.09
C THR A 295 -13.08 10.24 16.27
N ASN A 296 -13.05 10.76 17.50
CA ASN A 296 -12.94 9.96 18.72
C ASN A 296 -11.81 8.91 18.67
N SER A 297 -10.68 9.29 18.08
CA SER A 297 -9.54 8.41 17.81
C SER A 297 -8.30 8.90 18.53
N THR A 298 -7.36 7.98 18.76
CA THR A 298 -6.06 8.29 19.34
C THR A 298 -4.99 8.23 18.25
N LEU A 299 -4.15 9.24 18.20
CA LEU A 299 -2.95 9.26 17.35
C LEU A 299 -1.73 9.29 18.24
N MET A 300 -0.79 8.37 18.04
CA MET A 300 0.41 8.21 18.85
C MET A 300 1.65 8.17 17.96
N GLY A 301 2.15 9.34 17.59
CA GLY A 301 3.29 9.52 16.70
C GLY A 301 3.13 10.81 15.91
N ASP A 302 4.13 11.12 15.09
CA ASP A 302 4.17 12.30 14.25
C ASP A 302 3.27 12.16 13.02
N ILE A 303 2.92 13.31 12.44
CA ILE A 303 2.31 13.38 11.12
C ILE A 303 3.30 14.07 10.19
N LEU A 304 3.67 13.40 9.10
CA LEU A 304 4.52 13.95 8.06
C LEU A 304 3.73 14.24 6.79
N PHE A 305 3.81 15.49 6.33
CA PHE A 305 3.42 15.84 4.96
C PHE A 305 4.66 16.34 4.22
N ALA A 306 5.10 15.59 3.22
CA ALA A 306 6.20 15.97 2.34
C ALA A 306 5.62 16.29 0.96
N SER A 307 5.80 17.53 0.53
CA SER A 307 5.41 17.99 -0.80
C SER A 307 6.65 18.36 -1.59
N ASN A 308 6.67 17.96 -2.85
CA ASN A 308 7.69 18.36 -3.81
C ASN A 308 7.03 19.17 -4.91
N PHE A 309 7.82 20.00 -5.59
CA PHE A 309 7.41 20.52 -6.86
C PHE A 309 7.35 19.38 -7.88
N ASP A 310 6.30 19.35 -8.70
CA ASP A 310 6.08 18.32 -9.72
C ASP A 310 7.23 18.31 -10.76
N HIS A 311 7.43 17.18 -11.44
CA HIS A 311 8.56 16.88 -12.35
C HIS A 311 8.77 17.92 -13.47
N ASN A 312 7.76 18.75 -13.77
CA ASN A 312 7.81 19.83 -14.75
C ASN A 312 7.65 21.26 -14.17
N PHE A 313 7.88 21.42 -12.86
CA PHE A 313 7.88 22.74 -12.25
C PHE A 313 9.15 23.54 -12.63
N PHE A 314 8.97 24.77 -13.11
CA PHE A 314 10.06 25.67 -13.46
C PHE A 314 10.37 26.61 -12.29
N PRO A 315 11.49 26.44 -11.55
CA PRO A 315 11.79 27.24 -10.37
C PRO A 315 11.99 28.73 -10.65
N ASN A 316 12.35 29.06 -11.90
CA ASN A 316 12.56 30.42 -12.38
C ASN A 316 11.37 30.97 -13.21
N GLY A 317 10.27 30.21 -13.28
CA GLY A 317 9.15 30.46 -14.18
C GLY A 317 9.39 29.92 -15.60
N ALA A 318 8.34 29.40 -16.23
CA ALA A 318 8.34 29.11 -17.66
C ALA A 318 8.09 30.42 -18.41
N ASP A 319 9.12 31.00 -19.02
CA ASP A 319 8.89 32.03 -20.03
C ASP A 319 8.24 31.34 -21.24
N SER A 320 7.01 31.74 -21.54
CA SER A 320 6.17 31.10 -22.54
C SER A 320 6.87 31.03 -23.90
N TYR A 321 7.40 29.86 -24.28
CA TYR A 321 7.87 29.55 -25.64
C TYR A 321 6.71 29.42 -26.65
N ARG A 322 5.65 30.22 -26.49
CA ARG A 322 4.59 30.43 -27.47
C ARG A 322 4.56 31.89 -27.91
N ILE A 323 5.68 32.37 -28.45
CA ILE A 323 5.62 33.45 -29.43
C ILE A 323 5.26 32.78 -30.75
N PRO A 324 4.05 32.94 -31.30
CA PRO A 324 3.79 32.54 -32.67
C PRO A 324 4.61 33.49 -33.55
N ILE A 325 5.75 33.01 -34.05
CA ILE A 325 6.43 33.69 -35.15
C ILE A 325 5.60 33.38 -36.39
N LEU A 326 4.62 34.23 -36.67
CA LEU A 326 3.97 34.31 -37.98
C LEU A 326 4.86 35.12 -38.92
N PRO A 327 5.20 34.56 -40.09
CA PRO A 327 5.14 35.28 -41.35
C PRO A 327 3.88 34.89 -42.15
#